data_AF-A0A9W5W6G5-F1
#
_entry.id   AF-A0A9W5W6G5-F1
#
_cell.length_a   1.000
_cell.length_b   1.000
_cell.length_c   1.000
_cell.angle_alpha   90.00
_cell.angle_beta   90.00
_cell.angle_gamma   90.00
#
_symmetry.space_group_name_H-M   'P 1'
#
loop_
_entity.id
_entity.type
_entity.pdbx_description
1 polymer ?
#
loop_
_entity_poly.entity_id
_entity_poly.type
_entity_poly.pdbx_seq_one_letter_code
_entity_poly.pdbx_strand_id
1 'polypeptide(L)'
;AVRPLSDSLGVPGEVLPLGLLRPITGAGSLAFTADLIKAYGPDSMIGRIASTIQGSTDTTLYVLTVYFGAVGIRKTRYALKVGLFSDLVGFLAAVFVSLLVFG
;
A
#
# COMPACT_ATOMS: atom_id res chain seq x y z
N ALA A 1 -16.58 14.70 7.01
CA ALA A 1 -17.65 14.05 7.79
C ALA A 1 -17.82 12.58 7.37
N VAL A 2 -16.79 11.74 7.58
CA VAL A 2 -16.81 10.30 7.21
C VAL A 2 -16.45 9.38 8.39
N ARG A 3 -16.49 9.95 9.61
CA ARG A 3 -16.05 9.33 10.86
C ARG A 3 -16.75 8.02 11.27
N PRO A 4 -18.01 7.70 10.92
CA PRO A 4 -18.64 6.52 11.53
C PRO A 4 -18.30 5.20 10.82
N LEU A 5 -17.69 5.23 9.62
CA LEU A 5 -17.30 4.00 8.90
C LEU A 5 -15.83 3.61 9.15
N SER A 6 -14.99 4.55 9.57
CA SER A 6 -13.60 4.27 9.98
C SER A 6 -13.52 3.50 11.31
N ASP A 7 -14.46 3.73 12.23
CA ASP A 7 -14.44 3.14 13.57
C ASP A 7 -14.91 1.67 13.60
N SER A 8 -15.62 1.19 12.57
CA SER A 8 -16.10 -0.19 12.54
C SER A 8 -15.15 -1.16 11.81
N LEU A 9 -14.17 -0.64 11.06
CA LEU A 9 -13.20 -1.41 10.26
C LEU A 9 -11.74 -1.21 10.71
N GLY A 10 -11.45 -0.26 11.62
CA GLY A 10 -10.10 -0.03 12.16
C GLY A 10 -9.09 0.53 11.15
N VAL A 11 -9.53 0.92 9.95
CA VAL A 11 -8.67 1.45 8.88
C VAL A 11 -8.49 2.96 9.09
N PRO A 12 -7.26 3.46 9.32
CA PRO A 12 -7.01 4.90 9.34
C PRO A 12 -7.29 5.49 7.95
N GLY A 13 -8.14 6.51 7.85
CA GLY A 13 -8.44 7.17 6.57
C GLY A 13 -7.19 7.78 5.92
N GLU A 14 -6.17 8.07 6.74
CA GLU A 14 -4.89 8.66 6.37
C GLU A 14 -4.02 7.72 5.52
N VAL A 15 -4.20 6.39 5.62
CA VAL A 15 -3.42 5.41 4.84
C VAL A 15 -4.11 5.02 3.52
N LEU A 16 -5.36 5.41 3.29
CA LEU A 16 -6.06 5.13 2.02
C LEU A 16 -5.32 5.64 0.77
N PRO A 17 -4.69 6.83 0.79
CA PRO A 17 -3.90 7.28 -0.36
C PRO A 17 -2.71 6.37 -0.69
N LEU A 18 -2.13 5.67 0.31
CA LEU A 18 -1.05 4.70 0.05
C LEU A 18 -1.54 3.52 -0.78
N GLY A 19 -2.76 3.04 -0.57
CA GLY A 19 -3.34 1.94 -1.35
C GLY A 19 -3.46 2.28 -2.85
N LEU A 20 -3.63 3.56 -3.18
CA LEU A 20 -3.68 4.05 -4.57
C LEU A 20 -2.29 4.36 -5.13
N LEU A 21 -1.41 4.95 -4.31
CA LEU A 21 -0.07 5.32 -4.73
C LEU A 21 0.84 4.10 -4.90
N ARG A 22 0.70 3.07 -4.06
CA ARG A 22 1.60 1.91 -4.03
C ARG A 22 1.66 1.13 -5.35
N PRO A 23 0.53 0.81 -6.03
CA PRO A 23 0.53 0.12 -7.32
C PRO A 23 1.10 0.95 -8.48
N ILE A 24 1.07 2.28 -8.35
CA ILE A 24 1.44 3.23 -9.41
C ILE A 24 2.91 3.67 -9.30
N THR A 25 3.35 4.02 -8.09
CA THR A 25 4.67 4.61 -7.84
C THR A 25 5.27 4.20 -6.49
N GLY A 26 6.44 3.54 -6.55
CA GLY A 26 7.21 3.18 -5.35
C GLY A 26 7.82 4.39 -4.66
N ALA A 27 8.35 5.35 -5.42
CA ALA A 27 8.95 6.56 -4.88
C ALA A 27 7.90 7.51 -4.28
N GLY A 28 6.73 7.64 -4.93
CA GLY A 28 5.64 8.47 -4.41
C GLY A 28 5.00 7.89 -3.16
N SER A 29 4.82 6.56 -3.10
CA SER A 29 4.37 5.89 -1.87
C SER A 29 5.38 6.02 -0.73
N LEU A 30 6.69 5.96 -1.01
CA LEU A 30 7.73 6.17 0.00
C LEU A 30 7.70 7.61 0.55
N ALA A 31 7.61 8.61 -0.32
CA ALA A 31 7.53 10.00 0.08
C ALA A 31 6.30 10.25 0.98
N PHE A 32 5.14 9.72 0.58
CA PHE A 32 3.91 9.84 1.36
C PHE A 32 4.00 9.10 2.71
N THR A 33 4.64 7.93 2.74
CA THR A 33 4.92 7.20 4.00
C THR A 33 5.81 8.03 4.92
N ALA A 34 6.86 8.67 4.39
CA ALA A 34 7.72 9.54 5.17
C ALA A 34 6.98 10.76 5.73
N ASP A 35 6.05 11.33 4.97
CA ASP A 35 5.21 12.45 5.42
C ASP A 35 4.24 12.01 6.52
N LEU A 36 3.64 10.82 6.41
CA LEU A 36 2.80 10.25 7.48
C LEU A 36 3.61 10.00 8.76
N ILE A 37 4.82 9.44 8.64
CA ILE A 37 5.71 9.21 9.79
C ILE A 37 6.13 10.54 10.43
N LYS A 38 6.40 11.59 9.65
CA LYS A 38 6.71 12.93 10.18
C LYS A 38 5.51 13.56 10.89
N ALA A 39 4.30 13.36 10.37
CA ALA A 39 3.09 13.97 10.91
C ALA A 39 2.57 13.27 12.19
N TYR A 40 2.61 11.93 12.22
CA TYR A 40 2.01 11.13 13.30
C TYR A 40 3.04 10.44 14.21
N GLY A 41 4.31 10.41 13.82
CA GLY A 41 5.38 9.69 14.51
C GLY A 41 5.50 8.23 14.06
N PRO A 42 6.71 7.65 14.11
CA PRO A 42 6.96 6.28 13.64
C PRO A 42 6.26 5.20 14.48
N ASP A 43 6.08 5.44 15.78
CA ASP A 43 5.42 4.50 16.69
C ASP A 43 3.89 4.58 16.66
N SER A 44 3.32 5.53 15.91
CA SER A 44 1.87 5.63 15.74
C SER A 44 1.32 4.47 14.94
N MET A 45 0.05 4.13 15.18
CA MET A 45 -0.65 3.11 14.39
C MET A 45 -0.61 3.42 12.88
N ILE A 46 -0.76 4.70 12.53
CA ILE A 46 -0.67 5.20 11.14
C ILE A 46 0.73 4.97 10.57
N GLY A 47 1.78 5.33 11.32
CA GLY A 47 3.17 5.13 10.91
C GLY A 47 3.54 3.66 10.74
N ARG A 48 3.05 2.79 11.64
CA ARG A 48 3.24 1.33 11.55
C ARG A 48 2.55 0.74 10.33
N ILE A 49 1.26 1.06 10.11
CA ILE A 49 0.51 0.60 8.93
C ILE A 49 1.17 1.09 7.65
N ALA A 50 1.54 2.37 7.58
CA ALA A 50 2.22 2.95 6.42
C ALA A 50 3.55 2.23 6.13
N SER A 51 4.33 1.94 7.16
CA SER A 51 5.59 1.20 7.05
C SER A 51 5.37 -0.25 6.58
N THR A 52 4.34 -0.93 7.08
CA THR A 52 3.99 -2.28 6.65
C THR A 52 3.58 -2.31 5.18
N ILE A 53 2.68 -1.41 4.74
CA ILE A 53 2.29 -1.28 3.33
C ILE A 53 3.52 -1.01 2.44
N GLN A 54 4.39 -0.10 2.87
CA GLN A 54 5.61 0.26 2.16
C GLN A 54 6.64 -0.87 2.10
N GLY A 55 6.56 -1.88 2.99
CA GLY A 55 7.46 -3.03 3.01
C GLY A 55 6.91 -4.32 2.38
N SER A 56 5.59 -4.47 2.29
CA SER A 56 4.97 -5.77 1.95
C SER A 56 4.87 -6.10 0.46
N THR A 57 4.72 -5.11 -0.43
CA THR A 57 4.51 -5.36 -1.88
C THR A 57 5.36 -4.44 -2.74
N ASP A 58 5.82 -4.91 -3.89
CA ASP A 58 6.42 -4.06 -4.93
C ASP A 58 5.35 -3.37 -5.78
N THR A 59 5.71 -2.29 -6.49
CA THR A 59 4.77 -1.53 -7.32
C THR A 59 4.37 -2.28 -8.60
N THR A 60 3.08 -2.62 -8.76
CA THR A 60 2.57 -3.38 -9.93
C THR A 60 2.97 -2.79 -11.28
N LEU A 61 2.85 -1.48 -11.49
CA LEU A 61 3.26 -0.86 -12.76
C LEU A 61 4.78 -0.94 -13.00
N TYR A 62 5.58 -0.89 -11.93
CA TYR A 62 7.03 -1.06 -12.02
C TYR A 62 7.39 -2.49 -12.43
N VAL A 63 6.75 -3.50 -11.85
CA VAL A 63 6.92 -4.91 -12.25
C VAL A 63 6.55 -5.12 -13.72
N LEU A 64 5.41 -4.57 -14.17
CA LEU A 64 4.92 -4.71 -15.54
C LEU A 64 5.81 -4.02 -16.59
N THR A 65 6.44 -2.91 -16.25
CA THR A 65 7.23 -2.12 -17.20
C THR A 65 8.72 -2.48 -17.16
N VAL A 66 9.29 -2.62 -15.96
CA VAL A 66 10.73 -2.84 -15.78
C VAL A 66 11.04 -4.33 -15.74
N TYR A 67 10.38 -5.11 -14.88
CA TYR A 67 10.74 -6.53 -14.73
C TYR A 67 10.32 -7.34 -15.95
N PHE A 68 9.07 -7.16 -16.41
CA PHE A 68 8.60 -7.83 -17.62
C PHE A 68 9.29 -7.30 -18.88
N GLY A 69 9.62 -6.00 -18.92
CA GLY A 69 10.40 -5.40 -20.00
C GLY A 69 11.81 -6.01 -20.11
N ALA A 70 12.50 -6.20 -18.98
CA ALA A 70 13.86 -6.76 -18.94
C ALA A 70 13.94 -8.20 -19.46
N VAL A 71 12.88 -9.01 -19.25
CA VAL A 71 12.82 -10.42 -19.69
C VAL A 71 12.03 -10.57 -21.01
N GLY A 72 11.62 -9.46 -21.64
CA GLY A 72 10.96 -9.47 -22.95
C GLY A 72 9.51 -9.97 -22.98
N ILE A 73 8.82 -9.98 -21.83
CA ILE A 73 7.41 -10.41 -21.73
C ILE A 73 6.49 -9.34 -22.34
N ARG A 74 5.84 -9.67 -23.45
CA ARG A 74 4.91 -8.74 -24.15
C ARG A 74 3.43 -8.91 -23.78
N LYS A 75 3.05 -10.04 -23.19
CA LYS A 75 1.64 -10.34 -22.84
C LYS A 75 1.37 -10.07 -21.36
N THR A 76 1.02 -8.83 -21.04
CA THR A 76 0.89 -8.36 -19.64
C THR A 76 -0.56 -8.18 -19.16
N ARG A 77 -1.53 -8.35 -20.06
CA ARG A 77 -2.98 -8.12 -19.83
C ARG A 77 -3.52 -8.73 -18.53
N TYR A 78 -3.21 -10.00 -18.27
CA TYR A 78 -3.72 -10.71 -17.09
C TYR A 78 -2.92 -10.36 -15.83
N ALA A 79 -1.61 -10.14 -15.98
CA ALA A 79 -0.73 -9.77 -14.88
C ALA A 79 -1.12 -8.42 -14.25
N LEU A 80 -1.59 -7.46 -15.05
CA LEU A 80 -2.09 -6.18 -14.52
C LEU A 80 -3.29 -6.39 -13.57
N LYS A 81 -4.27 -7.21 -13.99
CA LYS A 81 -5.46 -7.46 -13.17
C LYS A 81 -5.12 -8.21 -11.89
N VAL A 82 -4.29 -9.24 -11.99
CA VAL A 82 -3.84 -10.02 -10.83
C VAL A 82 -2.97 -9.18 -9.90
N GLY A 83 -2.10 -8.33 -10.45
CA GLY A 83 -1.25 -7.41 -9.68
C GLY A 83 -2.07 -6.41 -8.87
N LEU A 84 -3.00 -5.69 -9.50
CA LEU A 84 -3.88 -4.76 -8.78
C LEU A 84 -4.74 -5.47 -7.71
N PHE A 85 -5.22 -6.67 -8.01
CA PHE A 85 -5.96 -7.45 -7.02
C PHE A 85 -5.08 -7.87 -5.85
N SER A 86 -3.84 -8.29 -6.12
CA SER A 86 -2.85 -8.60 -5.10
C SER A 86 -2.48 -7.38 -4.26
N ASP A 87 -2.38 -6.19 -4.85
CA ASP A 87 -2.12 -4.95 -4.12
C ASP A 87 -3.27 -4.59 -3.19
N LEU A 88 -4.52 -4.76 -3.64
CA LEU A 88 -5.71 -4.54 -2.80
C LEU A 88 -5.70 -5.49 -1.59
N VAL A 89 -5.45 -6.79 -1.83
CA VAL A 89 -5.37 -7.79 -0.77
C VAL A 89 -4.19 -7.49 0.17
N GLY A 90 -3.04 -7.09 -0.37
CA GLY A 90 -1.86 -6.72 0.40
C GLY A 90 -2.09 -5.51 1.30
N PHE A 91 -2.78 -4.49 0.80
CA PHE A 91 -3.18 -3.32 1.59
C PHE A 91 -4.10 -3.72 2.76
N LEU A 92 -5.15 -4.50 2.48
CA LEU A 92 -6.08 -4.97 3.51
C LEU A 92 -5.38 -5.85 4.55
N ALA A 93 -4.50 -6.75 4.10
CA ALA A 93 -3.71 -7.61 4.97
C ALA A 93 -2.74 -6.81 5.84
N ALA A 94 -2.06 -5.79 5.28
CA ALA A 94 -1.17 -4.93 6.03
C ALA A 94 -1.91 -4.20 7.16
N VAL A 95 -3.09 -3.62 6.87
CA VAL A 95 -3.91 -2.96 7.89
C VAL A 95 -4.35 -3.98 8.96
N PHE A 96 -4.87 -5.13 8.55
CA PHE A 96 -5.35 -6.17 9.47
C PHE A 96 -4.24 -6.69 10.39
N VAL A 97 -3.06 -6.99 9.83
CA VAL A 97 -1.91 -7.49 10.60
C VAL A 97 -1.38 -6.41 11.54
N SER A 98 -1.27 -5.16 11.09
CA SER A 98 -0.85 -4.07 11.98
C SER A 98 -1.81 -3.88 13.14
N LEU A 99 -3.13 -3.99 12.93
CA LEU A 99 -4.12 -3.95 14.01
C LEU A 99 -4.02 -5.16 14.95
N LEU A 100 -3.75 -6.35 14.43
CA LEU A 100 -3.63 -7.56 15.26
C LEU A 100 -2.37 -7.56 16.13
N VAL A 101 -1.24 -7.09 15.59
CA VAL A 101 0.06 -7.14 16.26
C VAL A 101 0.30 -5.93 17.17
N PHE A 102 -0.25 -4.77 16.82
CA PHE A 102 0.02 -3.50 17.52
C PHE A 102 -1.21 -2.84 18.14
N GLY A 103 -2.41 -3.39 17.92
CA GLY A 103 -3.68 -2.92 18.49
C GLY A 103 -3.96 -3.52 19.86
#